data_AF-A0A940C0L9-F1
#
_entry.id   AF-A0A940C0L9-F1
#
_cell.length_a   1.000
_cell.length_b   1.000
_cell.length_c   1.000
_cell.angle_alpha   90.00
_cell.angle_beta   90.00
_cell.angle_gamma   90.00
#
_symmetry.space_group_name_H-M   'P 1'
#
loop_
_entity.id
_entity.type
_entity.pdbx_description
1 polymer ?
#
loop_
_entity_poly.entity_id
_entity_poly.type
_entity_poly.pdbx_seq_one_letter_code
_entity_poly.pdbx_strand_id
1 'polypeptide(L)' 'MKQTLNWEDGFEIRFEITDGEGVLSANREGILSLANHLRMLADEEPGCHIHLDEYNSLEEGSGGLILVRTE' A
#
# COMPACT_ATOMS: atom_id res chain seq x y z
N MET A 1 -5.63 18.31 -5.28
CA MET A 1 -4.36 18.24 -4.51
C MET A 1 -3.82 16.85 -4.67
N LYS A 2 -2.54 16.67 -4.98
CA LYS A 2 -1.92 15.34 -4.96
C LYS A 2 -1.73 14.99 -3.48
N GLN A 3 -2.60 14.18 -2.90
CA GLN A 3 -2.41 13.78 -1.50
C GLN A 3 -1.13 12.93 -1.41
N THR A 4 -0.23 13.34 -0.54
CA THR A 4 1.03 12.64 -0.29
C THR A 4 0.76 11.52 0.71
N LEU A 5 1.20 10.30 0.41
CA LEU A 5 1.12 9.18 1.34
C LEU A 5 1.87 9.54 2.63
N ASN A 6 1.20 9.38 3.77
CA ASN A 6 1.78 9.64 5.09
C ASN A 6 2.16 8.32 5.77
N TRP A 7 3.46 8.06 5.89
CA TRP A 7 3.99 6.83 6.48
C TRP A 7 4.35 7.05 7.95
N GLU A 8 4.03 6.07 8.78
CA GLU A 8 4.51 6.01 10.16
C GLU A 8 6.00 5.67 10.17
N ASP A 9 6.76 6.31 11.06
CA ASP A 9 8.20 6.09 11.17
C ASP A 9 8.52 4.61 11.48
N GLY A 10 9.44 4.02 10.72
CA GLY A 10 9.85 2.62 10.90
C GLY A 10 8.87 1.60 10.33
N PHE A 11 7.96 2.00 9.43
CA PHE A 11 7.14 1.05 8.70
C PHE A 11 7.97 0.05 7.89
N GLU A 12 7.53 -1.21 7.86
CA GLU A 12 8.09 -2.28 7.02
C GLU A 12 6.93 -3.03 6.37
N ILE A 13 6.96 -3.17 5.04
CA ILE A 13 5.85 -3.77 4.27
C ILE A 13 6.40 -4.59 3.11
N ARG A 14 5.99 -5.86 3.02
CA ARG A 14 6.30 -6.74 1.90
C ARG A 14 5.04 -7.27 1.25
N PHE A 15 5.04 -7.33 -0.07
CA PHE A 15 4.01 -7.99 -0.86
C PHE A 15 4.63 -9.10 -1.70
N GLU A 16 4.06 -10.30 -1.64
CA GLU A 16 4.51 -11.45 -2.41
C GLU A 16 3.30 -12.22 -2.96
N ILE A 17 3.49 -12.91 -4.09
CA ILE A 17 2.48 -13.80 -4.67
C ILE A 17 3.01 -15.22 -4.54
N THR A 18 2.35 -16.03 -3.72
CA THR A 18 2.74 -17.41 -3.42
C THR A 18 1.52 -18.31 -3.59
N ASP A 19 1.65 -19.39 -4.35
CA ASP A 19 0.58 -20.38 -4.59
C ASP A 19 -0.77 -19.79 -5.09
N GLY A 20 -0.71 -18.67 -5.80
CA GLY A 20 -1.90 -17.97 -6.31
C GLY A 20 -2.56 -17.03 -5.30
N GLU A 21 -1.99 -16.88 -4.11
CA GLU A 21 -2.43 -15.94 -3.09
C GLU A 21 -1.45 -14.76 -3.01
N GLY A 22 -1.99 -13.54 -2.87
CA GLY A 22 -1.20 -12.35 -2.58
C GLY A 22 -1.08 -12.18 -1.07
N VAL A 23 0.13 -12.24 -0.53
CA VAL A 23 0.42 -12.06 0.89
C VAL A 23 1.00 -10.66 1.10
N LEU A 24 0.30 -9.83 1.86
CA LEU A 24 0.78 -8.53 2.32
C LEU A 24 1.13 -8.63 3.80
N SER A 25 2.43 -8.65 4.11
CA SER A 25 2.95 -8.70 5.48
C SER A 25 3.51 -7.35 5.87
N ALA A 26 3.22 -6.89 7.08
CA ALA A 26 3.75 -5.62 7.59
C ALA A 26 3.89 -5.64 9.11
N ASN A 27 4.78 -4.80 9.63
CA ASN A 27 4.82 -4.50 11.07
C ASN A 27 3.65 -3.58 11.48
N ARG A 28 3.57 -3.24 12.77
CA ARG A 28 2.47 -2.41 13.30
C ARG A 28 2.39 -1.06 12.57
N GLU A 29 3.52 -0.40 12.37
CA GLU A 29 3.66 0.91 11.73
C GLU A 29 3.27 0.85 10.25
N GLY A 30 3.64 -0.23 9.54
CA GLY A 30 3.21 -0.50 8.18
C GLY A 30 1.71 -0.74 8.05
N ILE A 31 1.12 -1.53 8.95
CA ILE A 31 -0.34 -1.73 8.98
C ILE A 31 -1.07 -0.41 9.23
N LEU A 32 -0.60 0.43 10.16
CA LEU A 32 -1.20 1.73 10.43
C LEU A 32 -1.09 2.69 9.24
N SER A 33 0.07 2.71 8.58
CA SER A 33 0.30 3.51 7.37
C SER A 33 -0.66 3.10 6.25
N LEU A 34 -0.74 1.80 5.95
CA LEU A 34 -1.64 1.25 4.94
C LEU A 34 -3.10 1.53 5.26
N ALA A 35 -3.52 1.39 6.52
CA ALA A 35 -4.89 1.70 6.94
C ALA A 35 -5.24 3.18 6.72
N ASN A 36 -4.30 4.08 6.99
CA ASN A 36 -4.48 5.51 6.72
C ASN A 36 -4.57 5.79 5.21
N HIS A 37 -3.74 5.15 4.39
CA HIS A 37 -3.77 5.34 2.92
C HIS A 37 -5.01 4.74 2.28
N LEU A 38 -5.49 3.59 2.78
CA LEU A 38 -6.76 3.01 2.34
C LEU A 38 -7.94 3.91 2.70
N ARG A 39 -7.93 4.53 3.89
CA ARG A 39 -8.93 5.54 4.25
C ARG A 39 -8.90 6.72 3.28
N MET A 40 -7.71 7.28 3.05
CA MET A 40 -7.53 8.38 2.12
C MET A 40 -8.03 8.01 0.72
N LEU A 41 -7.67 6.82 0.22
CA LEU A 41 -8.12 6.33 -1.09
C LEU A 41 -9.64 6.20 -1.15
N ALA A 42 -10.31 5.78 -0.08
CA ALA A 42 -11.77 5.66 -0.01
C ALA A 42 -12.51 7.00 -0.18
N ASP A 43 -11.88 8.10 0.23
CA ASP A 43 -12.43 9.46 0.13
C ASP A 43 -12.12 10.16 -1.22
N GLU A 44 -11.31 9.55 -2.10
CA GLU A 44 -10.99 10.08 -3.45
C GLU A 44 -12.09 9.76 -4.49
N GLU A 45 -11.92 10.19 -5.74
CA GLU A 45 -12.86 9.89 -6.85
C GLU A 45 -12.67 8.45 -7.40
N PRO A 46 -13.69 7.84 -8.06
CA PRO A 46 -13.55 6.47 -8.55
C PRO A 46 -12.49 6.40 -9.65
N GLY A 47 -11.74 5.30 -9.70
CA GLY A 47 -10.60 5.14 -10.61
C GLY A 47 -9.27 5.71 -10.09
N CYS A 48 -9.29 6.43 -8.97
CA CYS A 48 -8.06 6.76 -8.25
C CYS A 48 -7.39 5.47 -7.73
N HIS A 49 -6.05 5.47 -7.70
CA HIS A 49 -5.28 4.31 -7.30
C HIS A 49 -3.96 4.70 -6.62
N ILE A 50 -3.45 3.77 -5.82
CA ILE A 50 -2.13 3.81 -5.20
C ILE A 50 -1.32 2.67 -5.80
N HIS A 51 -0.08 2.96 -6.22
CA HIS A 51 0.87 1.97 -6.71
C HIS A 51 2.06 1.91 -5.76
N LEU A 52 2.32 0.73 -5.20
CA LEU A 52 3.42 0.46 -4.29
C LEU A 52 4.32 -0.64 -4.85
N ASP A 53 5.62 -0.44 -4.77
CA ASP A 53 6.65 -1.40 -5.19
C ASP A 53 7.92 -1.25 -4.34
N GLU A 54 8.91 -2.12 -4.59
CA GLU A 54 10.20 -2.11 -3.88
C GLU A 54 11.00 -0.81 -4.03
N TYR A 55 10.71 0.02 -5.02
CA TYR A 55 11.41 1.28 -5.27
C TYR A 55 10.73 2.48 -4.63
N ASN A 56 9.51 2.32 -4.12
CA ASN A 56 8.73 3.45 -3.65
C ASN A 56 8.08 3.29 -2.27
N SER A 57 8.06 2.09 -1.66
CA SER A 57 7.53 1.86 -0.29
C SER A 57 7.73 0.44 0.25
N LEU A 58 7.85 -0.58 -0.61
CA LEU A 58 7.89 -1.96 -0.15
C LEU A 58 9.33 -2.43 0.08
N GLU A 59 9.50 -3.45 0.90
CA GLU A 59 10.79 -4.10 1.13
C GLU A 59 11.36 -4.68 -0.17
N GLU A 60 12.70 -4.71 -0.28
CA GLU A 60 13.42 -5.30 -1.42
C GLU A 60 12.88 -6.70 -1.78
N GLY A 61 12.69 -6.95 -3.08
CA GLY A 61 12.16 -8.20 -3.61
C GLY A 61 10.63 -8.32 -3.55
N SER A 62 9.91 -7.29 -3.08
CA SER A 62 8.44 -7.28 -3.10
C SER A 62 7.90 -7.19 -4.53
N GLY A 63 6.78 -7.87 -4.77
CA GLY A 63 5.97 -7.66 -5.98
C GLY A 63 5.28 -6.29 -5.96
N GLY A 64 4.84 -5.83 -7.14
CA GLY A 64 4.03 -4.61 -7.25
C GLY A 64 2.61 -4.81 -6.71
N LEU A 65 2.15 -3.86 -5.88
CA LEU A 65 0.81 -3.80 -5.33
C LEU A 65 0.07 -2.57 -5.89
N ILE A 66 -1.13 -2.79 -6.44
CA ILE A 66 -2.02 -1.71 -6.88
C ILE A 66 -3.31 -1.79 -6.08
N LEU A 67 -3.67 -0.67 -5.43
CA LEU A 67 -4.94 -0.49 -4.75
C LEU A 67 -5.77 0.50 -5.55
N VAL A 68 -6.99 0.14 -5.94
CA VAL A 68 -7.87 0.97 -6.78
C VAL A 68 -9.19 1.20 -6.06
N ARG A 69 -9.63 2.46 -5.99
CA ARG A 69 -11.02 2.77 -5.60
C ARG A 69 -11.94 2.51 -6.78
N THR A 70 -12.82 1.54 -6.62
CA THR A 70 -13.92 1.27 -7.56
C THR A 70 -15.18 2.02 -7.13
N GLU A 71 -16.22 2.00 -7.97
CA GLU A 71 -17.56 2.53 -7.66
C GLU A 71 -18.17 1.94 -6.38
#